data_AF-A0A9D5P253-F1
#
_entry.id   AF-A0A9D5P253-F1
#
_cell.length_a   1.000
_cell.length_b   1.000
_cell.length_c   1.000
_cell.angle_alpha   90.00
_cell.angle_beta   90.00
_cell.angle_gamma   90.00
#
_symmetry.space_group_name_H-M   'P 1'
#
loop_
_entity.id
_entity.type
_entity.pdbx_description
1 polymer ?
#
loop_
_entity_poly.entity_id
_entity_poly.type
_entity_poly.pdbx_seq_one_letter_code
_entity_poly.pdbx_strand_id
1 'polypeptide(L)'
;MKVLSVQQPWATLICSGIKDVENRTWKAAQVPGRILIHASSKKVTRNFFDTIPYEWEATIMNHIMMGNLAPLKQFPTSAIIGYVTVTGFEEGMTDSIWDGGPNQIKWKLEDAWLFKEPITDVKGKLNLFDYDLDENNLPPAVKATFLNIHMEDGKLVLPVMDGTIDNIDNKVIESIDFNEVPGMTDMLFVNKDSDELKSFKTVVLQENYKCAEYELKEDPQIFYDALTDDENDDSVRTVILLDGTEIDVRHIVFSIGKKLSEK
;
A
#
# COMPACT_ATOMS: atom_id res chain seq x y z
N MET A 1 -23.33 -10.11 12.21
CA MET A 1 -22.50 -8.88 12.16
C MET A 1 -22.89 -8.07 10.93
N LYS A 2 -22.66 -6.75 10.96
CA LYS A 2 -22.85 -5.90 9.78
C LYS A 2 -21.71 -6.10 8.79
N VAL A 3 -22.03 -6.05 7.50
CA VAL A 3 -21.09 -6.19 6.40
C VAL A 3 -21.16 -4.96 5.51
N LEU A 4 -20.00 -4.47 5.06
CA LEU A 4 -19.89 -3.47 4.02
C LEU A 4 -19.27 -4.08 2.77
N SER A 5 -19.96 -4.00 1.64
CA SER A 5 -19.40 -4.35 0.33
C SER A 5 -18.56 -3.20 -0.23
N VAL A 6 -17.32 -3.50 -0.57
CA VAL A 6 -16.29 -2.56 -1.06
C VAL A 6 -15.70 -3.10 -2.38
N GLN A 7 -15.44 -2.22 -3.35
CA GLN A 7 -14.82 -2.63 -4.62
C GLN A 7 -13.33 -2.93 -4.44
N GLN A 8 -12.77 -3.82 -5.26
CA GLN A 8 -11.32 -3.96 -5.33
C GLN A 8 -10.69 -2.78 -6.08
N PRO A 9 -9.46 -2.36 -5.70
CA PRO A 9 -8.58 -2.93 -4.68
C PRO A 9 -8.85 -2.47 -3.23
N TRP A 10 -9.80 -1.55 -3.04
CA TRP A 10 -10.04 -0.89 -1.74
C TRP A 10 -10.40 -1.87 -0.62
N ALA A 11 -11.14 -2.94 -0.91
CA ALA A 11 -11.48 -3.96 0.07
C ALA A 11 -10.21 -4.60 0.68
N THR A 12 -9.27 -5.03 -0.16
CA THR A 12 -8.00 -5.60 0.31
C THR A 12 -7.17 -4.55 1.05
N LEU A 13 -7.07 -3.32 0.54
CA LEU A 13 -6.31 -2.26 1.22
C LEU A 13 -6.81 -1.98 2.64
N ILE A 14 -8.14 -1.99 2.83
CA ILE A 14 -8.78 -1.84 4.13
C ILE A 14 -8.42 -3.01 5.06
N CYS A 15 -8.59 -4.26 4.60
CA CYS A 15 -8.31 -5.44 5.43
C CYS A 15 -6.81 -5.69 5.66
N SER A 16 -5.93 -5.13 4.81
CA SER A 16 -4.49 -5.09 5.03
C SER A 16 -4.04 -3.94 5.94
N GLY A 17 -4.98 -3.10 6.42
CA GLY A 17 -4.67 -1.96 7.30
C GLY A 17 -3.93 -0.81 6.61
N ILE A 18 -3.79 -0.87 5.29
CA ILE A 18 -3.09 0.14 4.47
C ILE A 18 -4.00 1.36 4.26
N LYS A 19 -5.30 1.12 4.03
CA LYS A 19 -6.32 2.16 3.87
C LYS A 19 -7.11 2.35 5.17
N ASP A 20 -6.91 3.50 5.81
CA ASP A 20 -7.44 3.88 7.13
C ASP A 20 -8.81 4.58 7.09
N VAL A 21 -9.26 5.02 5.92
CA VAL A 21 -10.60 5.58 5.72
C VAL A 21 -11.33 4.93 4.55
N GLU A 22 -12.63 4.72 4.67
CA GLU A 22 -13.51 4.34 3.56
C GLU A 22 -14.40 5.52 3.16
N ASN A 23 -14.37 5.88 1.87
CA ASN A 23 -15.05 7.07 1.36
C ASN A 23 -16.49 6.73 0.92
N ARG A 24 -17.49 7.41 1.50
CA ARG A 24 -18.91 7.19 1.18
C ARG A 24 -19.68 8.49 1.10
N THR A 25 -20.72 8.50 0.28
CA THR A 25 -21.72 9.58 0.22
C THR A 25 -22.79 9.50 1.32
N TRP A 26 -22.67 8.51 2.22
CA TRP A 26 -23.60 8.26 3.31
C TRP A 26 -22.85 7.72 4.53
N LYS A 27 -23.46 7.87 5.70
CA LYS A 27 -23.02 7.25 6.96
C LYS A 27 -24.16 6.51 7.63
N ALA A 28 -23.83 5.52 8.45
CA ALA A 28 -24.84 4.86 9.27
C ALA A 28 -25.36 5.85 10.34
N ALA A 29 -26.60 5.65 10.79
CA ALA A 29 -27.20 6.50 11.82
C ALA A 29 -26.43 6.48 13.15
N GLN A 30 -25.70 5.40 13.41
CA GLN A 30 -24.79 5.21 14.54
C GLN A 30 -23.51 4.55 14.03
N VAL A 31 -22.40 4.79 14.74
CA VAL A 31 -21.13 4.11 14.47
C VAL A 31 -21.33 2.60 14.69
N PRO A 32 -21.11 1.75 13.68
CA PRO A 32 -21.45 0.32 13.78
C PRO A 32 -20.45 -0.48 14.63
N GLY A 33 -19.31 0.12 15.00
CA GLY A 33 -18.20 -0.61 15.60
C GLY A 33 -17.60 -1.58 14.60
N ARG A 34 -17.43 -2.84 15.00
CA ARG A 34 -16.83 -3.87 14.14
C ARG A 34 -17.76 -4.25 12.99
N ILE A 35 -17.23 -4.21 11.77
CA ILE A 35 -17.92 -4.65 10.55
C ILE A 35 -17.06 -5.63 9.76
N LEU A 36 -17.73 -6.53 9.05
CA LEU A 36 -17.09 -7.41 8.07
C LEU A 36 -16.90 -6.64 6.75
N ILE A 37 -15.80 -6.89 6.06
CA ILE A 37 -15.53 -6.32 4.73
C ILE A 37 -15.75 -7.39 3.67
N HIS A 38 -16.66 -7.09 2.76
CA HIS A 38 -16.94 -7.91 1.58
C HIS A 38 -16.27 -7.29 0.36
N ALA A 39 -15.42 -8.07 -0.31
CA ALA A 39 -14.88 -7.70 -1.62
C ALA A 39 -15.94 -7.94 -2.69
N SER A 40 -16.35 -6.89 -3.39
CA SER A 40 -17.36 -6.96 -4.45
C SER A 40 -16.91 -7.86 -5.62
N SER A 41 -17.82 -8.16 -6.54
CA SER A 41 -17.53 -9.00 -7.71
C SER A 41 -16.69 -8.30 -8.79
N LYS A 42 -16.49 -6.97 -8.70
CA LYS A 42 -15.75 -6.20 -9.71
C LYS A 42 -14.25 -6.44 -9.53
N LYS A 43 -13.61 -6.98 -10.58
CA LYS A 43 -12.16 -7.14 -10.67
C LYS A 43 -11.48 -5.80 -10.98
N VAL A 44 -10.23 -5.65 -10.54
CA VAL A 44 -9.38 -4.52 -10.93
C VAL A 44 -9.01 -4.67 -12.41
N THR A 45 -9.24 -3.62 -13.20
CA THR A 45 -8.93 -3.57 -14.64
C THR A 45 -7.57 -2.88 -14.88
N ARG A 46 -7.00 -3.04 -16.07
CA ARG A 46 -5.69 -2.44 -16.40
C ARG A 46 -5.67 -0.92 -16.26
N ASN A 47 -6.76 -0.26 -16.65
CA ASN A 47 -6.91 1.19 -16.57
C ASN A 47 -7.35 1.69 -15.17
N PHE A 48 -7.27 0.86 -14.13
CA PHE A 48 -7.65 1.28 -12.79
C PHE A 48 -6.79 2.45 -12.30
N PHE A 49 -5.49 2.41 -12.56
CA PHE A 49 -4.55 3.44 -12.13
C PHE A 49 -4.81 4.80 -12.80
N ASP A 50 -5.25 4.80 -14.07
CA ASP A 50 -5.70 6.00 -14.78
C ASP A 50 -6.89 6.73 -14.13
N THR A 51 -7.55 6.10 -13.14
CA THR A 51 -8.77 6.62 -12.50
C THR A 51 -8.56 7.08 -11.06
N ILE A 52 -7.33 7.00 -10.54
CA ILE A 52 -7.01 7.37 -9.17
C ILE A 52 -5.89 8.42 -9.11
N PRO A 53 -5.76 9.15 -8.00
CA PRO A 53 -4.62 10.02 -7.74
C PRO A 53 -3.30 9.23 -7.73
N TYR A 54 -2.23 9.88 -8.17
CA TYR A 54 -0.90 9.28 -8.28
C TYR A 54 -0.39 8.76 -6.93
N GLU A 55 -0.60 9.50 -5.85
CA GLU A 55 -0.17 9.11 -4.50
C GLU A 55 -0.82 7.79 -4.04
N TRP A 56 -2.04 7.49 -4.50
CA TRP A 56 -2.71 6.22 -4.21
C TRP A 56 -2.11 5.10 -5.05
N GLU A 57 -1.87 5.34 -6.33
CA GLU A 57 -1.19 4.39 -7.23
C GLU A 57 0.20 4.03 -6.68
N ALA A 58 1.04 5.04 -6.46
CA ALA A 58 2.40 4.91 -5.95
C ALA A 58 2.43 4.13 -4.62
N THR A 59 1.52 4.44 -3.69
CA THR A 59 1.41 3.73 -2.42
C THR A 59 1.01 2.27 -2.62
N ILE A 60 0.01 1.98 -3.46
CA ILE A 60 -0.40 0.60 -3.78
C ILE A 60 0.76 -0.18 -4.40
N MET A 61 1.46 0.41 -5.37
CA MET A 61 2.58 -0.22 -6.06
C MET A 61 3.73 -0.50 -5.10
N ASN A 62 4.09 0.45 -4.23
CA ASN A 62 5.11 0.22 -3.20
C ASN A 62 4.73 -0.93 -2.25
N HIS A 63 3.47 -1.04 -1.83
CA HIS A 63 3.04 -2.17 -0.99
C HIS A 63 3.06 -3.51 -1.74
N ILE A 64 2.87 -3.54 -3.06
CA ILE A 64 3.09 -4.74 -3.86
C ILE A 64 4.58 -5.08 -3.93
N MET A 65 5.43 -4.08 -4.22
CA MET A 65 6.89 -4.25 -4.29
C MET A 65 7.49 -4.70 -2.96
N MET A 66 6.93 -4.24 -1.84
CA MET A 66 7.31 -4.66 -0.49
C MET A 66 6.78 -6.05 -0.09
N GLY A 67 5.96 -6.70 -0.92
CA GLY A 67 5.32 -7.98 -0.59
C GLY A 67 4.15 -7.89 0.38
N ASN A 68 3.73 -6.69 0.79
CA ASN A 68 2.59 -6.46 1.67
C ASN A 68 1.24 -6.75 1.00
N LEU A 69 1.19 -6.62 -0.33
CA LEU A 69 0.03 -6.91 -1.15
C LEU A 69 0.40 -7.93 -2.22
N ALA A 70 -0.48 -8.92 -2.40
CA ALA A 70 -0.41 -9.77 -3.58
C ALA A 70 -0.63 -8.94 -4.87
N PRO A 71 -0.17 -9.42 -6.04
CA PRO A 71 -0.50 -8.78 -7.31
C PRO A 71 -2.02 -8.61 -7.47
N LEU A 72 -2.48 -7.45 -7.94
CA LEU A 72 -3.91 -7.07 -8.00
C LEU A 72 -4.83 -8.14 -8.59
N LYS A 73 -4.35 -8.90 -9.58
CA LYS A 73 -5.08 -10.00 -10.23
C LYS A 73 -5.45 -11.15 -9.29
N GLN A 74 -4.77 -11.26 -8.16
CA GLN A 74 -4.97 -12.31 -7.14
C GLN A 74 -5.93 -11.86 -6.03
N PHE A 75 -6.38 -10.60 -6.03
CA PHE A 75 -7.28 -10.13 -4.99
C PHE A 75 -8.62 -10.86 -5.04
N PRO A 76 -9.13 -11.30 -3.87
CA PRO A 76 -10.40 -12.03 -3.79
C PRO A 76 -11.56 -11.14 -4.23
N THR A 77 -12.58 -11.76 -4.82
CA THR A 77 -13.84 -11.09 -5.22
C THR A 77 -15.02 -11.93 -4.79
N SER A 78 -16.18 -11.32 -4.57
CA SER A 78 -17.41 -12.00 -4.13
C SER A 78 -17.23 -12.79 -2.83
N ALA A 79 -16.43 -12.26 -1.91
CA ALA A 79 -16.09 -12.92 -0.66
C ALA A 79 -16.03 -11.95 0.51
N ILE A 80 -16.32 -12.42 1.72
CA ILE A 80 -15.97 -11.69 2.94
C ILE A 80 -14.52 -12.04 3.28
N ILE A 81 -13.68 -11.03 3.37
CA ILE A 81 -12.21 -11.22 3.40
C ILE A 81 -11.61 -10.90 4.77
N GLY A 82 -12.37 -10.26 5.65
CA GLY A 82 -11.88 -9.84 6.95
C GLY A 82 -12.85 -8.88 7.63
N TYR A 83 -12.34 -8.13 8.60
CA TYR A 83 -13.11 -7.16 9.35
C TYR A 83 -12.25 -5.97 9.81
N VAL A 84 -12.93 -4.89 10.14
CA VAL A 84 -12.35 -3.66 10.69
C VAL A 84 -13.28 -3.08 11.75
N THR A 85 -12.75 -2.20 12.59
CA THR A 85 -13.54 -1.39 13.52
C THR A 85 -13.76 -0.01 12.93
N VAL A 86 -15.03 0.38 12.75
CA VAL A 86 -15.38 1.76 12.41
C VAL A 86 -15.39 2.56 13.71
N THR A 87 -14.52 3.57 13.83
CA THR A 87 -14.38 4.38 15.05
C THR A 87 -15.13 5.71 14.97
N GLY A 88 -15.50 6.15 13.78
CA GLY A 88 -16.28 7.36 13.59
C GLY A 88 -16.47 7.73 12.13
N PHE A 89 -17.08 8.89 11.92
CA PHE A 89 -17.29 9.50 10.61
C PHE A 89 -16.69 10.90 10.61
N GLU A 90 -16.05 11.27 9.51
CA GLU A 90 -15.45 12.59 9.33
C GLU A 90 -15.87 13.20 7.99
N GLU A 91 -16.20 14.49 8.01
CA GLU A 91 -16.67 15.27 6.86
C GLU A 91 -15.63 16.38 6.57
N GLY A 92 -15.60 16.92 5.35
CA GLY A 92 -14.59 17.92 4.96
C GLY A 92 -13.34 17.26 4.38
N MET A 93 -12.15 17.83 4.57
CA MET A 93 -10.86 17.19 4.22
C MET A 93 -10.21 16.62 5.48
N THR A 94 -9.41 15.56 5.33
CA THR A 94 -8.69 14.87 6.41
C THR A 94 -7.22 14.68 6.05
N ASP A 95 -6.39 14.35 7.04
CA ASP A 95 -4.95 14.11 6.87
C ASP A 95 -4.62 12.73 6.28
N SER A 96 -5.63 11.86 6.12
CA SER A 96 -5.42 10.56 5.47
C SER A 96 -5.08 10.77 4.00
N ILE A 97 -4.02 10.11 3.53
CA ILE A 97 -3.70 10.09 2.10
C ILE A 97 -4.90 9.57 1.30
N TRP A 98 -5.75 8.72 1.89
CA TRP A 98 -6.85 8.06 1.23
C TRP A 98 -8.17 8.85 1.22
N ASP A 99 -8.14 10.15 1.53
CA ASP A 99 -9.31 11.03 1.51
C ASP A 99 -9.90 11.16 0.09
N GLY A 100 -11.17 10.78 -0.08
CA GLY A 100 -11.87 10.89 -1.36
C GLY A 100 -12.37 12.29 -1.73
N GLY A 101 -11.91 13.33 -1.03
CA GLY A 101 -12.26 14.72 -1.23
C GLY A 101 -13.40 15.23 -0.32
N PRO A 102 -13.72 16.53 -0.44
CA PRO A 102 -14.59 17.24 0.51
C PRO A 102 -16.06 16.80 0.45
N ASN A 103 -16.47 16.13 -0.63
CA ASN A 103 -17.83 15.64 -0.84
C ASN A 103 -18.05 14.20 -0.36
N GLN A 104 -17.05 13.59 0.27
CA GLN A 104 -17.13 12.24 0.82
C GLN A 104 -17.08 12.29 2.34
N ILE A 105 -17.91 11.45 2.97
CA ILE A 105 -17.82 11.12 4.38
C ILE A 105 -16.80 10.01 4.54
N LYS A 106 -15.76 10.25 5.34
CA LYS A 106 -14.73 9.28 5.67
C LYS A 106 -15.20 8.44 6.84
N TRP A 107 -15.39 7.16 6.60
CA TRP A 107 -15.55 6.17 7.65
C TRP A 107 -14.17 5.84 8.18
N LYS A 108 -13.87 6.22 9.42
CA LYS A 108 -12.55 5.96 10.05
C LYS A 108 -12.44 4.51 10.45
N LEU A 109 -11.39 3.84 10.02
CA LEU A 109 -11.17 2.41 10.16
C LEU A 109 -9.92 2.15 10.99
N GLU A 110 -10.06 1.28 11.98
CA GLU A 110 -8.97 0.81 12.82
C GLU A 110 -9.09 -0.70 13.04
N ASP A 111 -8.05 -1.30 13.63
CA ASP A 111 -8.01 -2.72 14.00
C ASP A 111 -8.48 -3.61 12.83
N ALA A 112 -7.76 -3.53 11.72
CA ALA A 112 -8.01 -4.34 10.54
C ALA A 112 -7.49 -5.77 10.73
N TRP A 113 -8.26 -6.74 10.26
CA TRP A 113 -7.93 -8.15 10.32
C TRP A 113 -8.32 -8.83 9.01
N LEU A 114 -7.44 -9.68 8.51
CA LEU A 114 -7.66 -10.49 7.31
C LEU A 114 -7.97 -11.93 7.72
N PHE A 115 -9.01 -12.52 7.15
CA PHE A 115 -9.28 -13.94 7.35
C PHE A 115 -8.20 -14.78 6.64
N LYS A 116 -7.77 -15.86 7.30
CA LYS A 116 -6.82 -16.81 6.69
C LYS A 116 -7.39 -17.41 5.41
N GLU A 117 -8.69 -17.67 5.40
CA GLU A 117 -9.45 -18.11 4.24
C GLU A 117 -10.66 -17.19 4.04
N PRO A 118 -10.84 -16.58 2.86
CA PRO A 118 -12.04 -15.79 2.57
C PRO A 118 -13.30 -16.65 2.61
N ILE A 119 -14.41 -16.06 3.09
CA ILE A 119 -15.72 -16.69 2.98
C ILE A 119 -16.27 -16.41 1.58
N THR A 120 -16.19 -17.40 0.70
CA THR A 120 -16.58 -17.28 -0.71
C THR A 120 -18.09 -17.35 -0.91
N ASP A 121 -18.53 -17.09 -2.15
CA ASP A 121 -19.92 -17.22 -2.61
C ASP A 121 -20.91 -16.32 -1.87
N VAL A 122 -20.41 -15.24 -1.26
CA VAL A 122 -21.25 -14.21 -0.63
C VAL A 122 -21.59 -13.14 -1.66
N LYS A 123 -22.88 -12.94 -1.91
CA LYS A 123 -23.36 -11.85 -2.77
C LYS A 123 -23.34 -10.53 -2.01
N GLY A 124 -22.62 -9.56 -2.55
CA GLY A 124 -22.59 -8.20 -2.02
C GLY A 124 -23.94 -7.50 -2.13
N LYS A 125 -24.16 -6.49 -1.28
CA LYS A 125 -25.40 -5.69 -1.23
C LYS A 125 -25.06 -4.21 -1.07
N LEU A 126 -26.00 -3.35 -1.47
CA LEU A 126 -25.94 -1.92 -1.16
C LEU A 126 -26.17 -1.71 0.34
N ASN A 127 -25.58 -0.63 0.87
CA ASN A 127 -25.58 -0.28 2.30
C ASN A 127 -25.02 -1.40 3.19
N LEU A 128 -25.08 -1.21 4.51
CA LEU A 128 -24.77 -2.28 5.44
C LEU A 128 -25.83 -3.39 5.34
N PHE A 129 -25.39 -4.65 5.34
CA PHE A 129 -26.26 -5.81 5.42
C PHE A 129 -25.83 -6.75 6.54
N ASP A 130 -26.76 -7.61 6.97
CA ASP A 130 -26.49 -8.61 8.00
C ASP A 130 -25.93 -9.91 7.39
N TYR A 131 -24.95 -10.48 8.09
CA TYR A 131 -24.40 -11.80 7.82
C TYR A 131 -24.30 -12.58 9.13
N ASP A 132 -24.53 -13.90 9.05
CA ASP A 132 -24.64 -14.80 10.20
C ASP A 132 -23.25 -15.17 10.74
N LEU A 133 -22.61 -14.17 11.33
CA LEU A 133 -21.36 -14.24 12.09
C LEU A 133 -21.47 -13.29 13.28
N ASP A 134 -20.82 -13.62 14.38
CA ASP A 134 -20.67 -12.82 15.58
C ASP A 134 -19.25 -13.01 16.16
N GLU A 135 -18.95 -12.29 17.24
CA GLU A 135 -17.61 -12.28 17.83
C GLU A 135 -17.14 -13.64 18.34
N ASN A 136 -18.05 -14.57 18.61
CA ASN A 136 -17.74 -15.90 19.14
C ASN A 136 -17.51 -16.95 18.04
N ASN A 137 -17.80 -16.63 16.78
CA ASN A 137 -17.70 -17.58 15.66
C ASN A 137 -16.95 -17.00 14.44
N LEU A 138 -16.14 -15.96 14.63
CA LEU A 138 -15.27 -15.43 13.59
C LEU A 138 -14.30 -16.50 13.06
N PRO A 139 -14.08 -16.58 11.73
CA PRO A 139 -13.02 -17.39 11.16
C PRO A 139 -11.64 -17.03 11.73
N PRO A 140 -10.66 -17.95 11.66
CA PRO A 140 -9.27 -17.62 11.95
C PRO A 140 -8.82 -16.41 11.13
N ALA A 141 -8.34 -15.39 11.83
CA ALA A 141 -7.90 -14.13 11.24
C ALA A 141 -6.48 -13.81 11.71
N VAL A 142 -5.78 -13.01 10.91
CA VAL A 142 -4.50 -12.41 11.26
C VAL A 142 -4.70 -10.90 11.33
N LYS A 143 -4.18 -10.29 12.40
CA LYS A 143 -4.21 -8.84 12.52
C LYS A 143 -3.39 -8.24 11.40
N ALA A 144 -3.95 -7.25 10.72
CA ALA A 144 -3.26 -6.56 9.66
C ALA A 144 -2.01 -5.86 10.21
N THR A 145 -0.88 -6.27 9.67
CA THR A 145 0.43 -5.62 9.86
C THR A 145 1.11 -5.66 8.51
N PHE A 146 1.81 -4.60 8.16
CA PHE A 146 2.59 -4.53 6.95
C PHE A 146 4.02 -4.10 7.28
N LEU A 147 4.95 -4.54 6.45
CA LEU A 147 6.35 -4.17 6.52
C LEU A 147 6.53 -2.76 5.94
N ASN A 148 7.40 -1.99 6.57
CA ASN A 148 7.82 -0.68 6.07
C ASN A 148 9.33 -0.66 5.88
N ILE A 149 9.79 0.21 4.99
CA ILE A 149 11.19 0.64 4.98
C ILE A 149 11.51 1.22 6.35
N HIS A 150 12.62 0.82 6.94
CA HIS A 150 13.04 1.31 8.26
C HIS A 150 14.54 1.15 8.47
N MET A 151 15.05 1.71 9.57
CA MET A 151 16.41 1.49 10.03
C MET A 151 16.43 0.45 11.15
N GLU A 152 17.29 -0.54 11.05
CA GLU A 152 17.56 -1.54 12.10
C GLU A 152 19.07 -1.71 12.25
N ASP A 153 19.58 -1.56 13.48
CA ASP A 153 21.01 -1.67 13.80
C ASP A 153 21.93 -0.84 12.87
N GLY A 154 21.48 0.34 12.47
CA GLY A 154 22.21 1.25 11.57
C GLY A 154 22.18 0.85 10.08
N LYS A 155 21.40 -0.17 9.72
CA LYS A 155 21.21 -0.63 8.34
C LYS A 155 19.84 -0.21 7.84
N LEU A 156 19.76 0.13 6.55
CA LEU A 156 18.49 0.33 5.88
C LEU A 156 17.87 -1.03 5.58
N VAL A 157 16.66 -1.27 6.04
CA VAL A 157 15.89 -2.49 5.78
C VAL A 157 14.82 -2.16 4.74
N LEU A 158 14.87 -2.87 3.62
CA LEU A 158 13.90 -2.78 2.52
C LEU A 158 13.08 -4.07 2.48
N PRO A 159 11.79 -4.02 2.84
CA PRO A 159 10.87 -5.11 2.54
C PRO A 159 10.75 -5.28 1.03
N VAL A 160 10.74 -6.53 0.57
CA VAL A 160 10.62 -6.87 -0.86
C VAL A 160 9.72 -8.07 -1.07
N MET A 161 9.09 -8.13 -2.24
CA MET A 161 8.24 -9.24 -2.63
C MET A 161 9.01 -10.56 -2.81
N ASP A 162 8.31 -11.67 -2.67
CA ASP A 162 8.83 -13.03 -2.85
C ASP A 162 9.59 -13.20 -4.18
N GLY A 163 10.74 -13.87 -4.10
CA GLY A 163 11.66 -14.13 -5.20
C GLY A 163 12.63 -12.99 -5.51
N THR A 164 12.53 -11.83 -4.86
CA THR A 164 13.39 -10.68 -5.13
C THR A 164 14.86 -10.97 -4.80
N ILE A 165 15.14 -11.58 -3.64
CA ILE A 165 16.50 -11.91 -3.23
C ILE A 165 17.14 -12.87 -4.23
N ASP A 166 16.40 -13.90 -4.66
CA ASP A 166 16.88 -14.88 -5.63
C ASP A 166 17.12 -14.24 -7.00
N ASN A 167 16.27 -13.30 -7.42
CA ASN A 167 16.48 -12.57 -8.67
C ASN A 167 17.73 -11.68 -8.63
N ILE A 168 18.02 -11.02 -7.50
CA ILE A 168 19.26 -10.26 -7.28
C ILE A 168 20.48 -11.19 -7.33
N ASP A 169 20.45 -12.30 -6.59
CA ASP A 169 21.57 -13.25 -6.52
C ASP A 169 21.90 -13.87 -7.88
N ASN A 170 20.87 -14.14 -8.68
CA ASN A 170 21.01 -14.66 -10.03
C ASN A 170 21.21 -13.57 -11.10
N LYS A 171 21.33 -12.30 -10.69
CA LYS A 171 21.54 -11.13 -11.58
C LYS A 171 20.44 -10.97 -12.64
N VAL A 172 19.22 -11.35 -12.31
CA VAL A 172 18.01 -11.10 -13.12
C VAL A 172 17.63 -9.62 -13.01
N ILE A 173 17.80 -9.05 -11.82
CA ILE A 173 17.68 -7.62 -11.53
C ILE A 173 18.92 -7.19 -10.73
N GLU A 174 19.24 -5.90 -10.74
CA GLU A 174 20.40 -5.35 -10.02
C GLU A 174 20.06 -4.13 -9.14
N SER A 175 18.79 -3.76 -9.09
CA SER A 175 18.30 -2.62 -8.33
C SER A 175 16.91 -2.90 -7.79
N ILE A 176 16.56 -2.20 -6.71
CA ILE A 176 15.20 -2.13 -6.16
C ILE A 176 14.78 -0.67 -6.19
N ASP A 177 13.54 -0.41 -6.60
CA ASP A 177 13.00 0.93 -6.72
C ASP A 177 11.64 1.04 -6.01
N PHE A 178 11.40 2.22 -5.45
CA PHE A 178 10.13 2.59 -4.84
C PHE A 178 9.72 3.99 -5.31
N ASN A 179 8.43 4.17 -5.56
CA ASN A 179 7.86 5.49 -5.81
C ASN A 179 8.05 6.36 -4.57
N GLU A 180 8.40 7.63 -4.74
CA GLU A 180 8.37 8.58 -3.64
C GLU A 180 6.91 8.80 -3.20
N VAL A 181 6.62 8.50 -1.92
CA VAL A 181 5.29 8.70 -1.31
C VAL A 181 5.40 9.42 0.04
N PRO A 182 4.35 10.14 0.47
CA PRO A 182 4.30 10.78 1.78
C PRO A 182 4.64 9.79 2.90
N GLY A 183 5.70 10.09 3.67
CA GLY A 183 6.18 9.26 4.79
C GLY A 183 7.55 8.60 4.58
N MET A 184 8.07 8.55 3.36
CA MET A 184 9.45 8.06 3.11
C MET A 184 10.51 9.11 3.45
N THR A 185 10.13 10.39 3.45
CA THR A 185 11.06 11.52 3.48
C THR A 185 11.97 11.53 4.72
N ASP A 186 11.39 11.34 5.91
CA ASP A 186 12.13 11.36 7.19
C ASP A 186 13.21 10.29 7.28
N MET A 187 13.00 9.17 6.58
CA MET A 187 13.88 8.02 6.61
C MET A 187 15.02 8.16 5.61
N LEU A 188 14.70 8.57 4.39
CA LEU A 188 15.63 8.51 3.25
C LEU A 188 16.34 9.84 2.96
N PHE A 189 15.78 10.98 3.36
CA PHE A 189 16.33 12.30 2.99
C PHE A 189 17.05 12.97 4.16
N VAL A 190 18.08 13.77 3.86
CA VAL A 190 18.87 14.52 4.84
C VAL A 190 17.97 15.45 5.67
N ASN A 191 17.02 16.11 5.01
CA ASN A 191 15.89 16.80 5.65
C ASN A 191 14.65 16.71 4.76
N LYS A 192 13.48 17.06 5.31
CA LYS A 192 12.19 16.91 4.61
C LYS A 192 12.04 17.80 3.37
N ASP A 193 12.84 18.86 3.28
CA ASP A 193 12.71 19.90 2.27
C ASP A 193 13.83 19.84 1.21
N SER A 194 14.71 18.83 1.28
CA SER A 194 15.83 18.65 0.36
C SER A 194 15.62 17.44 -0.53
N ASP A 195 16.09 17.52 -1.77
CA ASP A 195 16.25 16.36 -2.66
C ASP A 195 17.55 15.56 -2.37
N GLU A 196 18.22 15.83 -1.25
CA GLU A 196 19.45 15.14 -0.86
C GLU A 196 19.11 13.88 -0.05
N LEU A 197 19.41 12.71 -0.60
CA LEU A 197 19.26 11.43 0.09
C LEU A 197 20.38 11.22 1.12
N LYS A 198 20.06 10.57 2.24
CA LYS A 198 21.06 10.10 3.19
C LYS A 198 21.96 9.06 2.53
N SER A 199 23.23 9.04 2.93
CA SER A 199 24.17 8.01 2.48
C SER A 199 23.91 6.69 3.20
N PHE A 200 23.85 5.61 2.44
CA PHE A 200 23.69 4.25 2.93
C PHE A 200 24.74 3.36 2.27
N LYS A 201 25.48 2.60 3.09
CA LYS A 201 26.48 1.65 2.56
C LYS A 201 25.94 0.24 2.41
N THR A 202 25.00 -0.12 3.28
CA THR A 202 24.47 -1.47 3.41
C THR A 202 22.97 -1.44 3.48
N VAL A 203 22.36 -2.43 2.83
CA VAL A 203 20.92 -2.64 2.83
C VAL A 203 20.61 -4.09 3.20
N VAL A 204 19.54 -4.29 3.96
CA VAL A 204 18.98 -5.61 4.25
C VAL A 204 17.70 -5.73 3.44
N LEU A 205 17.67 -6.67 2.51
CA LEU A 205 16.44 -7.06 1.83
C LEU A 205 15.69 -8.05 2.73
N GLN A 206 14.44 -7.72 3.07
CA GLN A 206 13.56 -8.53 3.90
C GLN A 206 12.45 -9.12 3.04
N GLU A 207 12.49 -10.43 2.82
CA GLU A 207 11.55 -11.19 2.00
C GLU A 207 10.85 -12.25 2.86
N ASN A 208 9.64 -11.95 3.36
CA ASN A 208 8.93 -12.78 4.34
C ASN A 208 9.81 -13.19 5.54
N TYR A 209 10.24 -14.46 5.59
CA TYR A 209 11.06 -15.05 6.65
C TYR A 209 12.56 -15.10 6.30
N LYS A 210 12.95 -14.60 5.11
CA LYS A 210 14.31 -14.60 4.59
C LYS A 210 14.85 -13.18 4.64
N CYS A 211 16.07 -13.00 5.13
CA CYS A 211 16.75 -11.71 5.09
C CYS A 211 18.14 -11.86 4.47
N ALA A 212 18.50 -10.98 3.55
CA ALA A 212 19.83 -10.95 2.96
C ALA A 212 20.41 -9.54 3.00
N GLU A 213 21.66 -9.44 3.42
CA GLU A 213 22.38 -8.18 3.53
C GLU A 213 23.29 -7.98 2.32
N TYR A 214 23.30 -6.77 1.78
CA TYR A 214 24.07 -6.37 0.61
C TYR A 214 24.79 -5.05 0.86
N GLU A 215 25.95 -4.88 0.23
CA GLU A 215 26.52 -3.57 -0.04
C GLU A 215 25.72 -2.89 -1.16
N LEU A 216 25.46 -1.60 -1.03
CA LEU A 216 24.99 -0.80 -2.16
C LEU A 216 26.17 -0.47 -3.09
N LYS A 217 25.95 -0.46 -4.41
CA LYS A 217 26.97 -0.08 -5.40
C LYS A 217 27.34 1.40 -5.29
N GLU A 218 26.36 2.22 -4.93
CA GLU A 218 26.43 3.67 -4.78
C GLU A 218 25.35 4.12 -3.78
N ASP A 219 25.41 5.37 -3.34
CA ASP A 219 24.32 5.93 -2.53
C ASP A 219 23.00 5.89 -3.33
N PRO A 220 21.83 5.70 -2.67
CA PRO A 220 20.55 5.67 -3.37
C PRO A 220 20.35 6.93 -4.23
N GLN A 221 19.70 6.75 -5.38
CA GLN A 221 19.57 7.79 -6.40
C GLN A 221 18.08 8.13 -6.59
N ILE A 222 17.81 9.39 -6.92
CA ILE A 222 16.48 9.85 -7.35
C ILE A 222 16.44 9.81 -8.88
N PHE A 223 15.44 9.13 -9.42
CA PHE A 223 15.11 9.17 -10.83
C PHE A 223 13.76 9.85 -11.02
N TYR A 224 13.67 10.67 -12.06
CA TYR A 224 12.44 11.36 -12.45
C TYR A 224 11.77 10.55 -13.56
N ASP A 225 10.47 10.34 -13.45
CA ASP A 225 9.72 9.76 -14.57
C ASP A 225 9.72 10.75 -15.72
N ALA A 226 10.19 10.30 -16.89
CA ALA A 226 10.12 11.09 -18.09
C ALA A 226 8.66 11.20 -18.58
N LEU A 227 8.29 12.37 -19.11
CA LEU A 227 7.00 12.56 -19.78
C LEU A 227 6.88 11.74 -21.07
N THR A 228 8.01 11.46 -21.70
CA THR A 228 8.09 10.77 -22.98
C THR A 228 9.21 9.74 -22.97
N ASP A 229 9.10 8.73 -23.84
CA ASP A 229 10.17 7.74 -24.06
C ASP A 229 11.30 8.28 -24.98
N ASP A 230 11.31 9.57 -25.31
CA ASP A 230 12.36 10.17 -26.16
C ASP A 230 13.58 10.52 -25.31
N GLU A 231 14.70 9.83 -25.55
CA GLU A 231 15.96 10.04 -24.82
C GLU A 231 16.55 11.46 -24.97
N ASN A 232 16.02 12.30 -25.88
CA ASN A 232 16.43 13.70 -26.04
C ASN A 232 15.47 14.69 -25.37
N ASP A 233 14.41 14.20 -24.72
CA ASP A 233 13.39 15.00 -24.04
C ASP A 233 13.54 14.84 -22.53
N ASP A 234 14.23 15.79 -21.90
CA ASP A 234 14.46 15.83 -20.45
C ASP A 234 13.21 16.28 -19.65
N SER A 235 12.03 16.31 -20.26
CA SER A 235 10.81 16.77 -19.60
C SER A 235 10.32 15.75 -18.57
N VAL A 236 10.10 16.24 -17.35
CA VAL A 236 9.72 15.43 -16.18
C VAL A 236 8.20 15.34 -16.07
N ARG A 237 7.70 14.16 -15.73
CA ARG A 237 6.28 13.92 -15.47
C ARG A 237 5.89 14.57 -14.16
N THR A 238 5.07 15.60 -14.24
CA THR A 238 4.49 16.29 -13.08
C THR A 238 3.03 15.88 -12.89
N VAL A 239 2.60 15.73 -11.64
CA VAL A 239 1.22 15.41 -11.24
C VAL A 239 0.73 16.37 -10.18
N ILE A 240 -0.59 16.51 -10.08
CA ILE A 240 -1.24 17.31 -9.03
C ILE A 240 -1.87 16.34 -8.04
N LEU A 241 -1.42 16.40 -6.79
CA LEU A 241 -1.97 15.64 -5.67
C LEU A 241 -3.38 16.10 -5.31
N LEU A 242 -4.09 15.31 -4.51
CA LEU A 242 -5.45 15.66 -4.08
C LEU A 242 -5.58 16.97 -3.31
N ASP A 243 -4.52 17.39 -2.61
CA ASP A 243 -4.47 18.66 -1.88
C ASP A 243 -4.16 19.87 -2.79
N GLY A 244 -3.93 19.62 -4.09
CA GLY A 244 -3.57 20.63 -5.09
C GLY A 244 -2.06 20.88 -5.21
N THR A 245 -1.23 20.16 -4.46
CA THR A 245 0.23 20.26 -4.56
C THR A 245 0.70 19.66 -5.87
N GLU A 246 1.48 20.43 -6.62
CA GLU A 246 2.12 19.97 -7.85
C GLU A 246 3.47 19.34 -7.50
N ILE A 247 3.69 18.08 -7.91
CA ILE A 247 4.92 17.35 -7.66
C ILE A 247 5.45 16.69 -8.93
N ASP A 248 6.76 16.64 -9.04
CA ASP A 248 7.43 15.79 -10.02
C ASP A 248 7.40 14.33 -9.54
N VAL A 249 7.04 13.44 -10.46
CA VAL A 249 7.00 12.00 -10.23
C VAL A 249 8.43 11.47 -10.15
N ARG A 250 8.75 10.86 -9.01
CA ARG A 250 10.09 10.41 -8.66
C ARG A 250 10.08 9.00 -8.09
N HIS A 251 11.16 8.28 -8.34
CA HIS A 251 11.43 6.97 -7.76
C HIS A 251 12.83 6.96 -7.14
N ILE A 252 12.95 6.29 -6.00
CA ILE A 252 14.21 6.13 -5.29
C ILE A 252 14.75 4.75 -5.62
N VAL A 253 15.93 4.72 -6.23
CA VAL A 253 16.58 3.50 -6.73
C VAL A 253 17.75 3.12 -5.83
N PHE A 254 17.75 1.87 -5.40
CA PHE A 254 18.79 1.24 -4.60
C PHE A 254 19.56 0.25 -5.48
N SER A 255 20.72 0.66 -5.97
CA SER A 255 21.63 -0.19 -6.76
C SER A 255 22.26 -1.26 -5.86
N ILE A 256 21.80 -2.51 -5.98
CA ILE A 256 22.22 -3.61 -5.11
C ILE A 256 23.55 -4.19 -5.61
N GLY A 257 24.54 -4.21 -4.73
CA GLY A 257 25.88 -4.68 -5.01
C GLY A 257 26.14 -6.09 -4.47
N LYS A 258 27.23 -6.23 -3.73
CA LYS A 258 27.71 -7.53 -3.27
C LYS A 258 26.91 -8.01 -2.07
N LYS A 259 26.47 -9.28 -2.10
CA LYS A 259 25.90 -9.96 -0.94
C LYS A 259 26.94 -10.15 0.18
N LEU A 260 26.57 -9.74 1.39
CA LEU A 260 27.39 -9.86 2.61
C LEU A 260 26.97 -11.04 3.46
N SER A 261 25.67 -11.26 3.64
CA SER A 261 25.14 -12.38 4.42
C SER A 261 23.70 -12.73 4.02
N GLU A 262 23.24 -13.90 4.44
CA GLU A 262 21.83 -14.34 4.36
C GLU A 262 21.48 -15.11 5.63
N LYS A 263 20.25 -14.93 6.11
CA LYS A 263 19.66 -15.65 7.24
C LYS A 263 18.28 -16.16 6.89
#